data_AF-A0A661WHH4-F1
#
_entry.id   AF-A0A661WHH4-F1
#
_cell.length_a   1.000
_cell.length_b   1.000
_cell.length_c   1.000
_cell.angle_alpha   90.00
_cell.angle_beta   90.00
_cell.angle_gamma   90.00
#
_symmetry.space_group_name_H-M   'P 1'
#
loop_
_entity.id
_entity.type
_entity.pdbx_description
1 polymer ?
#
loop_
_entity_poly.entity_id
_entity_poly.type
_entity_poly.pdbx_seq_one_letter_code
_entity_poly.pdbx_strand_id
1 'polypeptide(L)'
;MDIGMLWFDNDKKSSIPSKVEKAARYYQKKYGKNPDVCYVHPKMVKGQNGKKNGSKKIAGGNPLKIGKVLVLKNDKVLPDHFWIGIRTMEDKIS
;
A
#
# COMPACT_ATOMS: atom_id res chain seq x y z
N MET A 1 14.08 -0.39 1.92
CA MET A 1 13.77 -0.21 0.47
C MET A 1 14.90 0.55 -0.20
N ASP A 2 15.39 0.07 -1.35
CA ASP A 2 16.44 0.74 -2.14
C ASP A 2 15.85 1.76 -3.13
N ILE A 3 14.73 1.39 -3.77
CA ILE A 3 13.98 2.27 -4.67
C ILE A 3 12.54 2.33 -4.16
N GLY A 4 12.12 3.53 -3.79
CA GLY A 4 10.77 3.84 -3.34
C GLY A 4 10.20 5.04 -4.11
N MET A 5 8.88 5.10 -4.18
CA MET A 5 8.15 6.20 -4.78
C MET A 5 7.06 6.64 -3.82
N LEU A 6 7.03 7.94 -3.52
CA LEU A 6 5.90 8.55 -2.85
C LEU A 6 4.79 8.74 -3.89
N TRP A 7 3.64 8.12 -3.62
CA TRP A 7 2.44 8.26 -4.42
C TRP A 7 1.36 8.94 -3.57
N PHE A 8 0.78 10.01 -4.10
CA PHE A 8 -0.32 10.72 -3.45
C PHE A 8 -1.63 10.43 -4.17
N ASP A 9 -2.65 9.99 -3.42
CA ASP A 9 -3.99 9.77 -3.95
C ASP A 9 -5.04 10.04 -2.88
N ASN A 10 -5.61 11.25 -2.93
CA ASN A 10 -6.65 11.72 -2.01
C ASN A 10 -8.08 11.46 -2.52
N ASP A 11 -8.26 10.60 -3.53
CA ASP A 11 -9.60 10.26 -4.00
C ASP A 11 -10.36 9.50 -2.90
N LYS A 12 -11.34 10.18 -2.29
CA LYS A 12 -12.15 9.62 -1.20
C LYS A 12 -13.08 8.50 -1.64
N LYS A 13 -13.32 8.35 -2.95
CA LYS A 13 -14.20 7.32 -3.51
C LYS A 13 -13.45 6.01 -3.80
N SER A 14 -12.13 6.08 -3.97
CA SER A 14 -11.27 4.93 -4.25
C SER A 14 -10.89 4.17 -2.98
N SER A 15 -10.90 2.84 -3.05
CA SER A 15 -10.47 1.96 -1.96
C SER A 15 -8.93 1.92 -1.86
N ILE A 16 -8.38 1.51 -0.71
CA ILE A 16 -6.93 1.27 -0.60
C ILE A 16 -6.43 0.28 -1.66
N PRO A 17 -7.10 -0.87 -1.91
CA PRO A 17 -6.71 -1.78 -2.98
C PRO A 17 -6.57 -1.10 -4.35
N SER A 18 -7.57 -0.32 -4.79
CA SER A 18 -7.51 0.32 -6.10
C SER A 18 -6.39 1.37 -6.19
N LYS A 19 -6.15 2.11 -5.11
CA LYS A 19 -5.05 3.09 -5.02
C LYS A 19 -3.68 2.42 -5.08
N VAL A 20 -3.50 1.30 -4.36
CA VAL A 20 -2.24 0.54 -4.38
C VAL A 20 -1.98 -0.06 -5.77
N GLU A 21 -3.00 -0.60 -6.44
CA GLU A 21 -2.85 -1.10 -7.82
C GLU A 21 -2.48 0.01 -8.80
N LYS A 22 -3.09 1.20 -8.67
CA LYS A 22 -2.76 2.36 -9.49
C LYS A 22 -1.33 2.82 -9.26
N ALA A 23 -0.90 2.90 -7.99
CA ALA A 23 0.47 3.21 -7.63
C ALA A 23 1.46 2.18 -8.20
N ALA A 24 1.12 0.88 -8.14
CA ALA A 24 1.96 -0.20 -8.65
C ALA A 24 2.11 -0.16 -10.17
N ARG A 25 1.00 0.06 -10.90
CA ARG A 25 1.03 0.24 -12.36
C ARG A 25 1.89 1.43 -12.76
N TYR A 26 1.77 2.55 -12.06
CA TYR A 26 2.59 3.73 -12.33
C TYR A 26 4.07 3.49 -12.01
N TYR A 27 4.38 2.85 -10.88
CA TYR A 27 5.75 2.49 -10.50
C TYR A 27 6.40 1.61 -11.58
N GLN A 28 5.70 0.58 -12.05
CA GLN A 28 6.20 -0.30 -13.11
C GLN A 28 6.46 0.47 -14.41
N LYS A 29 5.54 1.34 -14.81
CA LYS A 29 5.71 2.20 -15.99
C LYS A 29 6.92 3.13 -15.85
N LYS A 30 7.16 3.67 -14.66
CA LYS A 30 8.23 4.65 -14.40
C LYS A 30 9.62 4.02 -14.26
N TYR A 31 9.72 2.88 -13.59
CA TYR A 31 11.00 2.27 -13.21
C TYR A 31 11.29 0.94 -13.90
N GLY A 32 10.36 0.40 -14.69
CA GLY A 32 10.50 -0.90 -15.36
C GLY A 32 10.51 -2.11 -14.42
N LYS A 33 10.28 -1.91 -13.11
CA LYS A 33 10.31 -2.96 -12.09
C LYS A 33 8.95 -3.10 -11.41
N ASN A 34 8.60 -4.32 -10.99
CA ASN A 34 7.38 -4.56 -10.22
C ASN A 34 7.64 -4.30 -8.72
N PRO A 35 6.87 -3.44 -8.05
CA PRO A 35 6.98 -3.26 -6.61
C PRO A 35 6.42 -4.49 -5.88
N ASP A 36 6.97 -4.80 -4.70
CA ASP A 36 6.52 -5.91 -3.85
C ASP A 36 6.02 -5.45 -2.47
N VAL A 37 6.13 -4.15 -2.17
CA VAL A 37 5.70 -3.57 -0.88
C VAL A 37 5.15 -2.15 -1.03
N CYS A 38 4.19 -1.81 -0.17
CA CYS A 38 3.63 -0.48 -0.04
C CYS A 38 3.38 -0.16 1.44
N TYR A 39 3.92 0.95 1.94
CA TYR A 39 3.62 1.45 3.29
C TYR A 39 2.53 2.52 3.23
N VAL A 40 1.58 2.42 4.15
CA VAL A 40 0.44 3.34 4.26
C VAL A 40 0.25 3.81 5.70
N HIS A 41 -0.35 4.98 5.86
CA HIS A 41 -0.67 5.49 7.19
C HIS A 41 -1.74 4.61 7.88
N PRO A 42 -1.57 4.24 9.18
CA PRO A 42 -2.51 3.36 9.89
C PRO A 42 -3.98 3.84 9.90
N LYS A 43 -4.23 5.16 9.88
CA LYS A 43 -5.61 5.72 9.83
C LYS A 43 -6.37 5.34 8.56
N MET A 44 -5.68 5.21 7.43
CA MET A 44 -6.32 4.81 6.17
C MET A 44 -6.84 3.37 6.26
N VAL A 45 -6.16 2.55 7.05
CA VAL A 45 -6.42 1.12 7.23
C VAL A 45 -7.50 0.87 8.29
N LYS A 46 -7.53 1.70 9.35
CA LYS A 46 -8.52 1.63 10.44
C LYS A 46 -9.88 2.27 10.11
N GLY A 47 -9.96 3.12 9.08
CA GLY A 47 -11.17 3.89 8.72
C GLY A 47 -12.23 3.16 7.88
N GLN A 48 -12.05 1.88 7.54
CA GLN A 48 -12.99 1.13 6.68
C GLN A 48 -14.21 0.55 7.42
N ASN A 49 -14.78 1.28 8.37
CA ASN A 49 -16.05 0.91 9.05
C ASN A 49 -17.31 1.49 8.37
N GLY A 50 -17.17 2.07 7.17
CA GLY A 50 -18.29 2.52 6.34
C GLY A 50 -18.58 1.53 5.20
N LYS A 51 -19.69 0.79 5.31
CA LYS A 51 -20.30 -0.10 4.30
C LYS A 51 -20.00 0.28 2.83
N LYS A 52 -19.38 -0.64 2.07
CA LYS A 52 -19.94 -1.35 0.88
C LYS A 52 -18.80 -2.06 0.11
N ASN A 53 -18.96 -3.37 -0.02
CA ASN A 53 -18.34 -4.29 -0.98
C ASN A 53 -16.83 -4.58 -0.84
N GLY A 54 -16.51 -5.68 -0.16
CA GLY A 54 -15.33 -6.51 -0.49
C GLY A 54 -14.02 -6.25 0.26
N SER A 55 -13.94 -5.26 1.15
CA SER A 55 -12.73 -5.05 1.97
C SER A 55 -12.58 -6.15 3.01
N LYS A 56 -11.72 -7.14 2.75
CA LYS A 56 -11.30 -8.17 3.70
C LYS A 56 -10.94 -7.49 5.03
N LYS A 57 -11.72 -7.81 6.08
CA LYS A 57 -11.50 -7.35 7.46
C LYS A 57 -10.01 -7.42 7.80
N ILE A 58 -9.46 -6.33 8.31
CA ILE A 58 -8.16 -6.30 8.97
C ILE A 58 -8.43 -6.65 10.44
N ALA A 59 -8.81 -7.91 10.65
CA ALA A 59 -9.00 -8.49 11.96
C ALA A 59 -8.16 -9.78 11.99
N GLY A 60 -7.12 -9.79 12.83
CA GLY A 60 -6.30 -10.97 13.09
C GLY A 60 -5.16 -11.20 12.09
N GLY A 61 -3.96 -10.73 12.45
CA GLY A 61 -2.66 -11.33 12.11
C GLY A 61 -2.16 -11.33 10.66
N ASN A 62 -3.03 -11.37 9.64
CA ASN A 62 -2.57 -11.58 8.27
C ASN A 62 -2.20 -10.26 7.58
N PRO A 63 -1.01 -10.18 6.95
CA PRO A 63 -0.61 -9.01 6.18
C PRO A 63 -1.58 -8.78 5.00
N LEU A 64 -1.99 -7.53 4.80
CA LEU A 64 -2.79 -7.15 3.63
C LEU A 64 -1.94 -7.32 2.37
N LYS A 65 -2.37 -8.15 1.43
CA LYS A 65 -1.70 -8.35 0.14
C LYS A 65 -2.64 -7.99 -1.00
N ILE A 66 -2.21 -7.11 -1.89
CA ILE A 66 -2.95 -6.69 -3.08
C ILE A 66 -2.12 -7.11 -4.29
N GLY A 67 -2.58 -8.16 -4.98
CA GLY A 67 -1.78 -8.85 -6.00
C GLY A 67 -0.46 -9.36 -5.42
N LYS A 68 0.67 -8.84 -5.93
CA LYS A 68 2.02 -9.15 -5.46
C LYS A 68 2.56 -8.17 -4.40
N VAL A 69 1.83 -7.08 -4.12
CA VAL A 69 2.27 -6.02 -3.22
C VAL A 69 1.80 -6.30 -1.79
N LEU A 70 2.76 -6.41 -0.87
CA LEU A 70 2.54 -6.46 0.57
C LEU A 70 2.26 -5.05 1.11
N VAL A 71 1.14 -4.86 1.79
CA VAL A 71 0.78 -3.57 2.39
C VAL A 71 1.08 -3.56 3.88
N LEU A 72 1.97 -2.67 4.29
CA LEU A 72 2.43 -2.50 5.66
C LEU A 72 1.99 -1.14 6.22
N LYS A 73 1.82 -1.08 7.53
CA LYS A 73 1.48 0.16 8.24
C LYS A 73 2.75 0.88 8.62
N ASN A 74 2.81 2.19 8.39
CA ASN A 74 3.89 3.05 8.87
C ASN A 74 3.31 4.44 9.18
N ASP A 75 3.41 4.87 10.43
CA ASP A 75 2.88 6.16 10.90
C ASP A 75 3.71 7.37 10.43
N LYS A 76 4.93 7.14 9.95
CA LYS A 76 5.75 8.17 9.29
C LYS A 76 5.30 8.49 7.86
N VAL A 77 4.47 7.63 7.25
CA VAL A 77 3.84 7.94 5.95
C VAL A 77 2.61 8.79 6.20
N LEU A 78 2.49 9.95 5.55
CA LEU A 78 1.34 10.84 5.74
C LEU A 78 0.02 10.20 5.23
N PRO A 79 -1.15 10.59 5.76
CA PRO A 79 -2.44 10.20 5.20
C PRO A 79 -2.53 10.52 3.70
N ASP A 80 -3.24 9.68 2.94
CA ASP A 80 -3.37 9.73 1.48
C ASP A 80 -2.06 9.57 0.68
N HIS A 81 -0.95 9.31 1.38
CA HIS A 81 0.33 8.96 0.78
C HIS A 81 0.60 7.47 0.91
N PHE A 82 1.25 6.95 -0.12
CA PHE A 82 1.62 5.56 -0.29
C PHE A 82 3.10 5.52 -0.64
N TRP A 83 3.90 4.88 0.20
CA TRP A 83 5.32 4.66 -0.10
C TRP A 83 5.48 3.28 -0.71
N ILE A 84 5.56 3.22 -2.05
CA ILE A 84 5.58 1.97 -2.81
C ILE A 84 6.95 1.71 -3.42
N GLY A 85 7.38 0.45 -3.41
CA GLY A 85 8.72 0.11 -3.87
C GLY A 85 9.04 -1.37 -3.78
N ILE A 86 10.34 -1.65 -3.80
CA ILE A 86 10.89 -3.01 -3.68
C ILE A 86 11.63 -3.13 -2.35
N ARG A 87 11.30 -4.15 -1.58
CA ARG A 87 11.97 -4.48 -0.31
C ARG A 87 13.45 -4.79 -0.54
N THR A 88 14.31 -4.24 0.31
CA THR A 88 15.70 -4.72 0.41
C THR A 88 15.72 -6.11 1.05
N MET A 89 16.88 -6.77 1.07
CA MET A 89 16.99 -8.05 1.78
C MET A 89 16.72 -7.89 3.28
N GLU A 90 17.10 -6.75 3.88
CA GLU A 90 16.84 -6.46 5.31
C GLU A 90 15.34 -6.41 5.60
N ASP A 91 14.56 -5.75 4.73
CA ASP A 91 13.10 -5.65 4.84
C ASP A 91 12.37 -7.01 4.72
N LYS A 92 13.05 -8.06 4.22
CA LYS A 92 12.47 -9.40 4.04
C LYS A 92 12.73 -10.33 5.22
N ILE A 93 13.75 -10.03 6.02
CA ILE A 93 14.19 -10.84 7.17
C ILE A 93 13.60 -10.29 8.49
N SER A 94 13.26 -9.00 8.50
CA SER A 94 12.59 -8.33 9.62
C SER A 94 11.07 -8.49 9.62
#